data_AF-A0A089KBY1-F1
#
_entry.id   AF-A0A089KBY1-F1
#
_cell.length_a   1.000
_cell.length_b   1.000
_cell.length_c   1.000
_cell.angle_alpha   90.00
_cell.angle_beta   90.00
_cell.angle_gamma   90.00
#
_symmetry.space_group_name_H-M   'P 1'
#
loop_
_entity.id
_entity.type
_entity.pdbx_description
1 polymer ?
#
loop_
_entity_poly.entity_id
_entity_poly.type
_entity_poly.pdbx_seq_one_letter_code
_entity_poly.pdbx_strand_id
1 'polypeptide(L)'
;MLFGSEGKLLDWTVLYRRKRLRVGRGRPAFGGIRGTFASHFGVRPTFGGIRGTFALHFGVRPTFGGIKGICASHFGARPTFGGIRGTFASHFGVRPTFGGIRGTFALHFGVRPTFGGIKGICASHFGVWPTFGGIRGSFALHFGVRPTFGGIKGICASHFGARPTFGGIRGIFALHFGVRPTFGGIRGIFALHFGFRPTFGGIRGIFALHFGFRPTFGGIKGIFALHFGARPTFGGIKGIFALHFGVRPTFGRIKGIFASHSVAGSIYHSPLFIMEGTYS
;
A
#
# COMPACT_ATOMS: atom_id res chain seq x y z
N MET A 1 -18.20 37.33 -35.41
CA MET A 1 -19.51 37.53 -34.74
C MET A 1 -19.62 36.58 -33.54
N LEU A 2 -20.56 36.77 -32.59
CA LEU A 2 -20.42 36.35 -31.17
C LEU A 2 -21.68 35.67 -30.55
N PHE A 3 -21.73 35.57 -29.21
CA PHE A 3 -22.89 35.40 -28.29
C PHE A 3 -23.14 34.04 -27.58
N GLY A 4 -24.40 33.55 -27.55
CA GLY A 4 -25.09 33.10 -26.32
C GLY A 4 -24.77 31.74 -25.64
N SER A 5 -25.51 31.44 -24.56
CA SER A 5 -25.14 30.43 -23.52
C SER A 5 -26.28 29.53 -23.00
N GLU A 6 -25.95 28.26 -22.76
CA GLU A 6 -26.74 27.10 -22.31
C GLU A 6 -25.72 26.04 -21.87
N GLY A 7 -26.01 25.17 -20.90
CA GLY A 7 -25.11 24.10 -20.47
C GLY A 7 -25.05 22.90 -21.43
N LYS A 8 -24.61 23.07 -22.67
CA LYS A 8 -24.61 21.99 -23.69
C LYS A 8 -23.64 20.85 -23.34
N LEU A 9 -24.22 19.72 -22.93
CA LEU A 9 -23.58 18.41 -22.89
C LEU A 9 -23.18 17.98 -24.30
N LEU A 10 -21.96 18.32 -24.72
CA LEU A 10 -21.39 17.87 -25.99
C LEU A 10 -21.05 16.37 -25.91
N ASP A 11 -21.83 15.55 -26.62
CA ASP A 11 -21.59 14.12 -26.76
C ASP A 11 -20.51 13.90 -27.83
N TRP A 12 -19.25 13.90 -27.40
CA TRP A 12 -18.07 13.78 -28.27
C TRP A 12 -17.83 12.33 -28.73
N THR A 13 -18.76 11.78 -29.51
CA THR A 13 -18.54 10.56 -30.30
C THR A 13 -17.68 10.91 -31.53
N VAL A 14 -16.40 11.23 -31.31
CA VAL A 14 -15.46 11.61 -32.38
C VAL A 14 -14.37 10.57 -32.58
N LEU A 15 -14.50 9.85 -33.70
CA LEU A 15 -13.47 9.01 -34.28
C LEU A 15 -12.31 9.90 -34.78
N TYR A 16 -11.25 10.08 -33.97
CA TYR A 16 -10.18 11.04 -34.27
C TYR A 16 -9.23 10.56 -35.38
N ARG A 17 -9.64 10.68 -36.66
CA ARG A 17 -8.75 10.48 -37.82
C ARG A 17 -7.68 11.59 -37.86
N ARG A 18 -6.51 11.28 -37.27
CA ARG A 18 -5.18 11.90 -37.41
C ARG A 18 -5.09 13.32 -38.01
N LYS A 19 -5.76 14.33 -37.45
CA LYS A 19 -5.41 15.75 -37.66
C LYS A 19 -4.43 16.21 -36.58
N ARG A 20 -3.21 16.58 -37.00
CA ARG A 20 -2.13 17.08 -36.14
C ARG A 20 -2.45 18.50 -35.69
N LEU A 21 -3.23 18.66 -34.62
CA LEU A 21 -3.53 19.97 -34.03
C LEU A 21 -2.23 20.70 -33.65
N ARG A 22 -1.90 21.76 -34.39
CA ARG A 22 -0.90 22.76 -33.96
C ARG A 22 -1.52 23.56 -32.82
N VAL A 23 -1.19 23.19 -31.57
CA VAL A 23 -1.69 23.88 -30.37
C VAL A 23 -0.92 25.21 -30.22
N GLY A 24 -1.65 26.33 -30.28
CA GLY A 24 -1.12 27.67 -29.97
C GLY A 24 -0.72 27.82 -28.50
N ARG A 25 -0.13 28.96 -28.12
CA ARG A 25 0.49 29.21 -26.79
C ARG A 25 -0.44 29.11 -25.55
N GLY A 26 -1.73 28.79 -25.71
CA GLY A 26 -2.69 28.62 -24.62
C GLY A 26 -2.64 27.23 -23.95
N ARG A 27 -3.08 27.13 -22.70
CA ARG A 27 -3.27 25.82 -22.02
C ARG A 27 -4.59 25.20 -22.51
N PRO A 28 -4.59 23.97 -23.07
CA PRO A 28 -5.83 23.36 -23.54
C PRO A 28 -6.72 22.97 -22.35
N ALA A 29 -7.89 23.60 -22.25
CA ALA A 29 -8.88 23.36 -21.20
C ALA A 29 -10.15 22.75 -21.83
N PHE A 30 -10.66 21.70 -21.20
CA PHE A 30 -11.83 20.95 -21.63
C PHE A 30 -12.83 20.86 -20.46
N GLY A 31 -14.12 20.84 -20.78
CA GLY A 31 -15.18 20.57 -19.82
C GLY A 31 -15.22 19.10 -19.37
N GLY A 32 -16.43 18.58 -19.11
CA GLY A 32 -16.63 17.16 -18.98
C GLY A 32 -16.57 16.47 -20.36
N ILE A 33 -15.71 15.45 -20.51
CA ILE A 33 -15.67 14.60 -21.71
C ILE A 33 -16.37 13.28 -21.40
N ARG A 34 -17.24 12.84 -22.31
CA ARG A 34 -17.91 11.53 -22.26
C ARG A 34 -17.66 10.77 -23.58
N GLY A 35 -17.56 9.45 -23.50
CA GLY A 35 -17.59 8.57 -24.68
C GLY A 35 -16.52 7.48 -24.67
N THR A 36 -16.29 6.90 -25.84
CA THR A 36 -15.22 5.91 -26.09
C THR A 36 -14.19 6.50 -27.03
N PHE A 37 -12.96 6.71 -26.56
CA PHE A 37 -11.94 7.42 -27.35
C PHE A 37 -10.50 7.06 -26.96
N ALA A 38 -9.59 7.25 -27.91
CA ALA A 38 -8.15 7.23 -27.69
C ALA A 38 -7.53 8.56 -28.05
N SER A 39 -6.61 9.09 -27.23
CA SER A 39 -5.97 10.38 -27.50
C SER A 39 -4.64 10.58 -26.76
N HIS A 40 -3.83 11.46 -27.33
CA HIS A 40 -2.50 11.81 -26.84
C HIS A 40 -2.42 13.32 -26.56
N PHE A 41 -2.04 13.71 -25.35
CA PHE A 41 -1.83 15.11 -24.99
C PHE A 41 -0.44 15.36 -24.40
N GLY A 42 0.24 16.39 -24.89
CA GLY A 42 1.60 16.75 -24.46
C GLY A 42 1.65 17.41 -23.08
N VAL A 43 1.32 18.70 -23.01
CA VAL A 43 1.66 19.57 -21.87
C VAL A 43 0.42 20.29 -21.33
N ARG A 44 0.21 20.18 -20.01
CA ARG A 44 -0.79 20.90 -19.20
C ARG A 44 -2.24 20.92 -19.76
N PRO A 45 -2.82 19.81 -20.25
CA PRO A 45 -4.25 19.78 -20.50
C PRO A 45 -5.04 19.73 -19.19
N THR A 46 -6.16 20.43 -19.13
CA THR A 46 -7.07 20.46 -17.97
C THR A 46 -8.44 19.93 -18.40
N PHE A 47 -9.03 19.03 -17.62
CA PHE A 47 -10.35 18.45 -17.86
C PHE A 47 -11.23 18.62 -16.62
N GLY A 48 -12.46 19.13 -16.79
CA GLY A 48 -13.47 19.12 -15.73
C GLY A 48 -13.78 17.69 -15.25
N GLY A 49 -13.80 16.73 -16.17
CA GLY A 49 -13.80 15.31 -15.85
C GLY A 49 -13.86 14.43 -17.10
N ILE A 50 -13.59 13.13 -16.95
CA ILE A 50 -13.67 12.15 -18.04
C ILE A 50 -14.55 10.97 -17.63
N ARG A 51 -15.51 10.58 -18.50
CA ARG A 51 -16.40 9.44 -18.27
C ARG A 51 -16.54 8.53 -19.49
N GLY A 52 -16.26 7.23 -19.34
CA GLY A 52 -16.49 6.24 -20.41
C GLY A 52 -15.40 5.18 -20.50
N THR A 53 -15.02 4.79 -21.72
CA THR A 53 -14.00 3.77 -21.98
C THR A 53 -12.87 4.37 -22.83
N PHE A 54 -11.66 4.52 -22.29
CA PHE A 54 -10.65 5.35 -22.95
C PHE A 54 -9.21 4.83 -22.85
N ALA A 55 -8.45 5.06 -23.92
CA ALA A 55 -7.04 4.72 -24.07
C ALA A 55 -6.19 6.00 -24.20
N LEU A 56 -5.52 6.43 -23.12
CA LEU A 56 -4.94 7.78 -23.06
C LEU A 56 -3.43 7.80 -22.81
N HIS A 57 -2.72 8.68 -23.52
CA HIS A 57 -1.33 9.01 -23.25
C HIS A 57 -1.18 10.50 -22.88
N PHE A 58 -0.61 10.77 -21.72
CA PHE A 58 -0.36 12.13 -21.25
C PHE A 58 1.12 12.35 -20.89
N GLY A 59 1.71 13.42 -21.42
CA GLY A 59 3.08 13.82 -21.09
C GLY A 59 3.21 14.45 -19.71
N VAL A 60 3.00 15.77 -19.62
CA VAL A 60 3.42 16.60 -18.48
C VAL A 60 2.28 17.43 -17.91
N ARG A 61 2.04 17.28 -16.58
CA ARG A 61 1.09 18.04 -15.76
C ARG A 61 -0.37 18.07 -16.26
N PRO A 62 -0.97 16.96 -16.73
CA PRO A 62 -2.41 16.94 -16.99
C PRO A 62 -3.19 17.03 -15.66
N THR A 63 -4.35 17.67 -15.69
CA THR A 63 -5.20 17.87 -14.50
C THR A 63 -6.63 17.44 -14.80
N PHE A 64 -7.24 16.65 -13.90
CA PHE A 64 -8.59 16.11 -14.06
C PHE A 64 -9.40 16.36 -12.78
N GLY A 65 -10.58 16.99 -12.88
CA GLY A 65 -11.52 17.07 -11.75
C GLY A 65 -11.98 15.68 -11.28
N GLY A 66 -12.15 14.74 -12.21
CA GLY A 66 -12.29 13.33 -11.89
C GLY A 66 -12.33 12.43 -13.12
N ILE A 67 -12.10 11.13 -12.92
CA ILE A 67 -12.14 10.10 -13.97
C ILE A 67 -13.07 8.96 -13.56
N LYS A 68 -14.01 8.57 -14.43
CA LYS A 68 -14.99 7.50 -14.15
C LYS A 68 -15.19 6.55 -15.34
N GLY A 69 -14.88 5.25 -15.18
CA GLY A 69 -15.20 4.24 -16.18
C GLY A 69 -14.13 3.17 -16.34
N ILE A 70 -13.84 2.78 -17.58
CA ILE A 70 -12.84 1.75 -17.92
C ILE A 70 -11.67 2.43 -18.65
N CYS A 71 -10.44 2.13 -18.26
CA CYS A 71 -9.30 2.82 -18.87
C CYS A 71 -8.02 1.99 -18.94
N ALA A 72 -7.36 2.08 -20.09
CA ALA A 72 -5.94 1.78 -20.28
C ALA A 72 -5.18 3.11 -20.46
N SER A 73 -4.17 3.44 -19.66
CA SER A 73 -3.48 4.73 -19.85
C SER A 73 -2.05 4.82 -19.34
N HIS A 74 -1.30 5.76 -19.92
CA HIS A 74 0.06 6.09 -19.55
C HIS A 74 0.17 7.60 -19.23
N PHE A 75 0.70 7.92 -18.06
CA PHE A 75 0.96 9.29 -17.62
C PHE A 75 2.43 9.48 -17.27
N GLY A 76 3.10 10.42 -17.93
CA GLY A 76 4.51 10.72 -17.71
C GLY A 76 4.80 11.38 -16.36
N ALA A 77 4.60 12.70 -16.27
CA ALA A 77 5.07 13.51 -15.15
C ALA A 77 3.99 14.42 -14.56
N ARG A 78 3.81 14.35 -13.23
CA ARG A 78 2.97 15.20 -12.38
C ARG A 78 1.48 15.29 -12.77
N PRO A 79 0.79 14.18 -13.14
CA PRO A 79 -0.64 14.22 -13.36
C PRO A 79 -1.40 14.40 -12.03
N THR A 80 -2.50 15.15 -12.04
CA THR A 80 -3.32 15.43 -10.84
C THR A 80 -4.77 15.03 -11.09
N PHE A 81 -5.36 14.25 -10.18
CA PHE A 81 -6.73 13.75 -10.27
C PHE A 81 -7.50 14.08 -8.97
N GLY A 82 -8.64 14.76 -9.08
CA GLY A 82 -9.56 14.92 -7.93
C GLY A 82 -10.09 13.58 -7.42
N GLY A 83 -10.33 12.63 -8.33
CA GLY A 83 -10.61 11.23 -7.97
C GLY A 83 -10.75 10.32 -9.19
N ILE A 84 -10.60 9.00 -8.96
CA ILE A 84 -10.67 7.96 -9.99
C ILE A 84 -11.65 6.86 -9.55
N ARG A 85 -12.63 6.49 -10.40
CA ARG A 85 -13.63 5.45 -10.09
C ARG A 85 -13.95 4.50 -11.25
N GLY A 86 -13.88 3.18 -11.02
CA GLY A 86 -14.14 2.16 -12.06
C GLY A 86 -13.01 1.15 -12.21
N THR A 87 -12.71 0.75 -13.46
CA THR A 87 -11.75 -0.31 -13.79
C THR A 87 -10.54 0.25 -14.54
N PHE A 88 -9.32 0.09 -14.01
CA PHE A 88 -8.13 0.75 -14.57
C PHE A 88 -6.96 -0.22 -14.75
N ALA A 89 -6.33 -0.19 -15.92
CA ALA A 89 -5.00 -0.72 -16.17
C ALA A 89 -4.10 0.46 -16.54
N SER A 90 -3.18 0.93 -15.69
CA SER A 90 -2.49 2.20 -15.99
C SER A 90 -1.09 2.35 -15.40
N HIS A 91 -0.21 3.00 -16.17
CA HIS A 91 1.16 3.30 -15.80
C HIS A 91 1.33 4.80 -15.51
N PHE A 92 2.01 5.10 -14.40
CA PHE A 92 2.31 6.48 -13.99
C PHE A 92 3.79 6.62 -13.64
N GLY A 93 4.49 7.52 -14.32
CA GLY A 93 5.92 7.76 -14.12
C GLY A 93 6.23 8.48 -12.80
N VAL A 94 6.16 9.81 -12.81
CA VAL A 94 6.75 10.65 -11.75
C VAL A 94 5.72 11.58 -11.10
N ARG A 95 5.60 11.51 -9.77
CA ARG A 95 4.79 12.37 -8.90
C ARG A 95 3.30 12.52 -9.29
N PRO A 96 2.55 11.43 -9.59
CA PRO A 96 1.11 11.52 -9.76
C PRO A 96 0.41 11.77 -8.40
N THR A 97 -0.67 12.55 -8.41
CA THR A 97 -1.43 12.90 -7.20
C THR A 97 -2.91 12.59 -7.38
N PHE A 98 -3.51 11.86 -6.43
CA PHE A 98 -4.90 11.42 -6.47
C PHE A 98 -5.62 11.81 -5.16
N GLY A 99 -6.75 12.52 -5.26
CA GLY A 99 -7.65 12.71 -4.11
C GLY A 99 -8.20 11.36 -3.58
N GLY A 100 -8.48 10.41 -4.48
CA GLY A 100 -8.71 9.02 -4.12
C GLY A 100 -8.99 8.10 -5.32
N ILE A 101 -8.85 6.79 -5.12
CA ILE A 101 -9.09 5.75 -6.14
C ILE A 101 -10.11 4.73 -5.62
N ARG A 102 -11.13 4.39 -6.41
CA ARG A 102 -12.16 3.39 -6.06
C ARG A 102 -12.55 2.45 -7.21
N GLY A 103 -12.51 1.14 -6.97
CA GLY A 103 -12.96 0.13 -7.94
C GLY A 103 -12.02 -1.06 -8.06
N THR A 104 -11.67 -1.44 -9.28
CA THR A 104 -10.86 -2.63 -9.62
C THR A 104 -9.67 -2.19 -10.46
N PHE A 105 -8.42 -2.46 -10.06
CA PHE A 105 -7.31 -1.81 -10.75
C PHE A 105 -5.99 -2.59 -10.77
N ALA A 106 -5.28 -2.46 -11.89
CA ALA A 106 -3.98 -3.03 -12.25
C ALA A 106 -3.01 -1.88 -12.56
N LEU A 107 -2.26 -1.38 -11.57
CA LEU A 107 -1.50 -0.12 -11.71
C LEU A 107 0.01 -0.32 -11.54
N HIS A 108 0.79 0.44 -12.31
CA HIS A 108 2.23 0.57 -12.13
C HIS A 108 2.61 2.02 -11.84
N PHE A 109 3.36 2.24 -10.77
CA PHE A 109 3.81 3.55 -10.32
C PHE A 109 5.33 3.61 -10.16
N GLY A 110 5.97 4.58 -10.81
CA GLY A 110 7.40 4.84 -10.67
C GLY A 110 7.76 5.52 -9.34
N VAL A 111 7.73 6.86 -9.32
CA VAL A 111 8.37 7.67 -8.26
C VAL A 111 7.39 8.66 -7.62
N ARG A 112 7.32 8.65 -6.28
CA ARG A 112 6.56 9.58 -5.43
C ARG A 112 5.06 9.74 -5.78
N PRO A 113 4.28 8.66 -6.00
CA PRO A 113 2.83 8.78 -6.14
C PRO A 113 2.18 9.09 -4.78
N THR A 114 1.18 9.96 -4.77
CA THR A 114 0.47 10.38 -3.55
C THR A 114 -1.03 10.14 -3.68
N PHE A 115 -1.62 9.46 -2.69
CA PHE A 115 -3.04 9.09 -2.68
C PHE A 115 -3.71 9.54 -1.37
N GLY A 116 -4.81 10.28 -1.46
CA GLY A 116 -5.68 10.53 -0.30
C GLY A 116 -6.28 9.23 0.25
N GLY A 117 -6.66 8.30 -0.63
CA GLY A 117 -6.96 6.92 -0.25
C GLY A 117 -7.28 6.00 -1.42
N ILE A 118 -7.21 4.69 -1.17
CA ILE A 118 -7.50 3.62 -2.15
C ILE A 118 -8.55 2.66 -1.58
N LYS A 119 -9.61 2.38 -2.34
CA LYS A 119 -10.70 1.47 -1.93
C LYS A 119 -11.13 0.51 -3.03
N GLY A 120 -11.03 -0.79 -2.80
CA GLY A 120 -11.55 -1.81 -3.73
C GLY A 120 -10.61 -3.00 -3.91
N ILE A 121 -10.45 -3.46 -5.15
CA ILE A 121 -9.61 -4.62 -5.50
C ILE A 121 -8.41 -4.13 -6.32
N CYS A 122 -7.20 -4.52 -5.91
CA CYS A 122 -5.96 -4.02 -6.52
C CYS A 122 -4.97 -5.14 -6.79
N ALA A 123 -4.41 -5.17 -8.00
CA ALA A 123 -3.07 -5.66 -8.26
C ALA A 123 -2.19 -4.45 -8.58
N SER A 124 -1.07 -4.20 -7.90
CA SER A 124 -0.24 -3.03 -8.25
C SER A 124 1.22 -3.12 -7.83
N HIS A 125 2.07 -2.49 -8.64
CA HIS A 125 3.48 -2.29 -8.38
C HIS A 125 3.78 -0.80 -8.12
N PHE A 126 4.51 -0.51 -7.04
CA PHE A 126 4.96 0.83 -6.70
C PHE A 126 6.47 0.84 -6.44
N GLY A 127 7.20 1.67 -7.17
CA GLY A 127 8.65 1.82 -7.04
C GLY A 127 9.06 2.52 -5.74
N VAL A 128 9.18 3.84 -5.79
CA VAL A 128 9.94 4.62 -4.79
C VAL A 128 9.09 5.72 -4.16
N TRP A 129 9.07 5.78 -2.82
CA TRP A 129 8.38 6.78 -2.00
C TRP A 129 6.87 6.97 -2.26
N PRO A 130 6.04 5.91 -2.41
CA PRO A 130 4.60 6.09 -2.50
C PRO A 130 3.98 6.43 -1.14
N THR A 131 3.02 7.36 -1.11
CA THR A 131 2.35 7.83 0.12
C THR A 131 0.85 7.67 0.03
N PHE A 132 0.24 7.04 1.04
CA PHE A 132 -1.20 6.75 1.10
C PHE A 132 -1.82 7.23 2.41
N GLY A 133 -2.88 8.03 2.35
CA GLY A 133 -3.70 8.36 3.52
C GLY A 133 -4.36 7.11 4.11
N GLY A 134 -4.83 6.20 3.27
CA GLY A 134 -5.29 4.87 3.70
C GLY A 134 -5.68 3.94 2.55
N ILE A 135 -5.67 2.64 2.82
CA ILE A 135 -5.96 1.58 1.85
C ILE A 135 -7.02 0.61 2.43
N ARG A 136 -8.15 0.37 1.73
CA ARG A 136 -9.24 -0.51 2.21
C ARG A 136 -9.84 -1.45 1.15
N GLY A 137 -9.75 -2.76 1.34
CA GLY A 137 -10.26 -3.74 0.36
C GLY A 137 -9.42 -5.02 0.25
N SER A 138 -9.30 -5.57 -0.96
CA SER A 138 -8.63 -6.86 -1.24
C SER A 138 -7.47 -6.65 -2.23
N PHE A 139 -6.24 -7.01 -1.85
CA PHE A 139 -5.06 -6.51 -2.57
C PHE A 139 -3.92 -7.52 -2.78
N ALA A 140 -3.26 -7.41 -3.94
CA ALA A 140 -1.98 -8.02 -4.28
C ALA A 140 -0.99 -6.89 -4.66
N LEU A 141 -0.07 -6.52 -3.76
CA LEU A 141 0.77 -5.32 -3.95
C LEU A 141 2.27 -5.64 -3.85
N HIS A 142 3.06 -4.99 -4.70
CA HIS A 142 4.51 -4.97 -4.61
C HIS A 142 5.01 -3.54 -4.39
N PHE A 143 5.86 -3.36 -3.38
CA PHE A 143 6.44 -2.07 -3.02
C PHE A 143 7.97 -2.14 -2.96
N GLY A 144 8.64 -1.26 -3.69
CA GLY A 144 10.10 -1.14 -3.67
C GLY A 144 10.61 -0.49 -2.38
N VAL A 145 10.66 0.85 -2.35
CA VAL A 145 11.43 1.61 -1.35
C VAL A 145 10.61 2.70 -0.67
N ARG A 146 10.63 2.69 0.67
CA ARG A 146 10.02 3.69 1.58
C ARG A 146 8.55 4.03 1.27
N PRO A 147 7.64 3.05 1.12
CA PRO A 147 6.21 3.34 1.08
C PRO A 147 5.70 3.76 2.46
N THR A 148 4.78 4.73 2.51
CA THR A 148 4.20 5.26 3.75
C THR A 148 2.68 5.18 3.73
N PHE A 149 2.08 4.59 4.77
CA PHE A 149 0.64 4.37 4.87
C PHE A 149 0.08 4.91 6.19
N GLY A 150 -0.96 5.75 6.13
CA GLY A 150 -1.74 6.11 7.32
C GLY A 150 -2.43 4.88 7.93
N GLY A 151 -2.96 3.99 7.09
CA GLY A 151 -3.36 2.65 7.53
C GLY A 151 -3.86 1.72 6.40
N ILE A 152 -3.88 0.42 6.68
CA ILE A 152 -4.35 -0.63 5.75
C ILE A 152 -5.44 -1.47 6.42
N LYS A 153 -6.57 -1.69 5.73
CA LYS A 153 -7.70 -2.50 6.23
C LYS A 153 -8.28 -3.46 5.18
N GLY A 154 -8.26 -4.77 5.44
CA GLY A 154 -8.95 -5.74 4.59
C GLY A 154 -8.19 -7.07 4.44
N ILE A 155 -8.13 -7.58 3.22
CA ILE A 155 -7.46 -8.84 2.88
C ILE A 155 -6.30 -8.53 1.94
N CYS A 156 -5.08 -8.98 2.21
CA CYS A 156 -3.97 -8.63 1.31
C CYS A 156 -2.77 -9.57 1.34
N ALA A 157 -2.30 -9.93 0.14
CA ALA A 157 -0.99 -10.51 -0.10
C ALA A 157 -0.05 -9.39 -0.58
N SER A 158 1.14 -9.21 0.00
CA SER A 158 2.06 -8.16 -0.49
C SER A 158 3.53 -8.40 -0.15
N HIS A 159 4.38 -7.85 -1.02
CA HIS A 159 5.82 -7.81 -0.84
C HIS A 159 6.31 -6.36 -0.68
N PHE A 160 7.17 -6.12 0.31
CA PHE A 160 7.77 -4.82 0.59
C PHE A 160 9.29 -4.95 0.70
N GLY A 161 10.02 -4.25 -0.17
CA GLY A 161 11.49 -4.27 -0.18
C GLY A 161 12.11 -3.61 1.04
N ALA A 162 12.13 -2.27 1.07
CA ALA A 162 12.91 -1.52 2.07
C ALA A 162 12.14 -0.38 2.75
N ARG A 163 12.22 -0.36 4.08
CA ARG A 163 11.77 0.71 4.99
C ARG A 163 10.31 1.16 4.83
N PRO A 164 9.32 0.26 4.74
CA PRO A 164 7.92 0.66 4.73
C PRO A 164 7.45 1.11 6.13
N THR A 165 6.57 2.11 6.18
CA THR A 165 6.04 2.67 7.43
C THR A 165 4.52 2.64 7.42
N PHE A 166 3.92 2.09 8.49
CA PHE A 166 2.46 1.95 8.62
C PHE A 166 1.98 2.55 9.95
N GLY A 167 0.99 3.45 9.90
CA GLY A 167 0.27 3.90 11.10
C GLY A 167 -0.49 2.75 11.76
N GLY A 168 -1.18 1.91 10.97
CA GLY A 168 -1.71 0.65 11.46
C GLY A 168 -2.24 -0.29 10.38
N ILE A 169 -2.34 -1.59 10.70
CA ILE A 169 -2.81 -2.64 9.79
C ILE A 169 -3.91 -3.47 10.48
N ARG A 170 -5.06 -3.69 9.82
CA ARG A 170 -6.18 -4.48 10.36
C ARG A 170 -6.86 -5.41 9.35
N GLY A 171 -6.95 -6.71 9.62
CA GLY A 171 -7.60 -7.68 8.72
C GLY A 171 -6.88 -9.03 8.61
N ILE A 172 -6.83 -9.61 7.41
CA ILE A 172 -6.25 -10.92 7.12
C ILE A 172 -5.15 -10.76 6.06
N PHE A 173 -3.90 -11.16 6.35
CA PHE A 173 -2.81 -10.87 5.41
C PHE A 173 -1.71 -11.94 5.32
N ALA A 174 -1.10 -12.03 4.14
CA ALA A 174 0.14 -12.74 3.88
C ALA A 174 1.19 -11.74 3.38
N LEU A 175 2.15 -11.33 4.21
CA LEU A 175 3.08 -10.24 3.86
C LEU A 175 4.54 -10.65 3.99
N HIS A 176 5.35 -10.28 3.00
CA HIS A 176 6.79 -10.40 3.02
C HIS A 176 7.45 -9.02 3.12
N PHE A 177 8.42 -8.89 4.03
CA PHE A 177 9.14 -7.65 4.31
C PHE A 177 10.65 -7.90 4.30
N GLY A 178 11.38 -7.18 3.44
CA GLY A 178 12.84 -7.23 3.42
C GLY A 178 13.47 -6.54 4.63
N VAL A 179 13.59 -5.21 4.58
CA VAL A 179 14.47 -4.44 5.49
C VAL A 179 13.75 -3.33 6.24
N ARG A 180 13.86 -3.32 7.57
CA ARG A 180 13.43 -2.26 8.51
C ARG A 180 11.99 -1.74 8.33
N PRO A 181 10.95 -2.59 8.28
CA PRO A 181 9.57 -2.13 8.32
C PRO A 181 9.19 -1.62 9.71
N THR A 182 8.36 -0.59 9.77
CA THR A 182 7.91 0.04 11.03
C THR A 182 6.38 0.09 11.08
N PHE A 183 5.79 -0.37 12.19
CA PHE A 183 4.34 -0.44 12.37
C PHE A 183 3.92 0.20 13.70
N GLY A 184 2.97 1.14 13.66
CA GLY A 184 2.32 1.66 14.87
C GLY A 184 1.50 0.57 15.57
N GLY A 185 0.69 -0.18 14.82
CA GLY A 185 -0.01 -1.35 15.36
C GLY A 185 -0.56 -2.32 14.32
N ILE A 186 -0.67 -3.60 14.67
CA ILE A 186 -1.17 -4.68 13.80
C ILE A 186 -2.28 -5.47 14.51
N ARG A 187 -3.44 -5.67 13.86
CA ARG A 187 -4.57 -6.43 14.44
C ARG A 187 -5.30 -7.36 13.47
N GLY A 188 -5.43 -8.65 13.79
CA GLY A 188 -6.15 -9.62 12.94
C GLY A 188 -5.47 -10.99 12.81
N ILE A 189 -5.49 -11.57 11.61
CA ILE A 189 -4.91 -12.89 11.30
C ILE A 189 -3.81 -12.73 10.24
N PHE A 190 -2.61 -13.24 10.48
CA PHE A 190 -1.49 -13.00 9.56
C PHE A 190 -0.52 -14.18 9.41
N ALA A 191 -0.01 -14.36 8.20
CA ALA A 191 1.26 -15.02 7.94
C ALA A 191 2.27 -13.96 7.51
N LEU A 192 3.35 -13.74 8.27
CA LEU A 192 4.35 -12.71 7.96
C LEU A 192 5.76 -13.28 7.90
N HIS A 193 6.52 -12.86 6.90
CA HIS A 193 7.95 -13.08 6.82
C HIS A 193 8.71 -11.75 6.86
N PHE A 194 9.73 -11.68 7.72
CA PHE A 194 10.54 -10.49 7.95
C PHE A 194 12.03 -10.81 7.86
N GLY A 195 12.76 -10.12 6.99
CA GLY A 195 14.22 -10.23 6.91
C GLY A 195 14.92 -9.57 8.11
N PHE A 196 15.00 -8.24 8.13
CA PHE A 196 15.93 -7.51 9.00
C PHE A 196 15.31 -6.34 9.77
N ARG A 197 15.43 -6.37 11.10
CA ARG A 197 15.06 -5.31 12.07
C ARG A 197 13.67 -4.68 11.87
N PRO A 198 12.58 -5.47 11.88
CA PRO A 198 11.23 -4.91 11.94
C PRO A 198 10.92 -4.35 13.34
N THR A 199 10.15 -3.27 13.40
CA THR A 199 9.76 -2.59 14.64
C THR A 199 8.25 -2.46 14.75
N PHE A 200 7.67 -2.87 15.86
CA PHE A 200 6.22 -2.87 16.10
C PHE A 200 5.87 -2.16 17.41
N GLY A 201 4.97 -1.18 17.37
CA GLY A 201 4.38 -0.60 18.59
C GLY A 201 3.51 -1.61 19.33
N GLY A 202 2.62 -2.32 18.61
CA GLY A 202 1.84 -3.41 19.19
C GLY A 202 1.24 -4.39 18.18
N ILE A 203 1.09 -5.65 18.57
CA ILE A 203 0.53 -6.74 17.74
C ILE A 203 -0.61 -7.46 18.50
N ARG A 204 -1.78 -7.65 17.87
CA ARG A 204 -2.92 -8.35 18.49
C ARG A 204 -3.70 -9.29 17.55
N GLY A 205 -3.87 -10.56 17.91
CA GLY A 205 -4.64 -11.54 17.11
C GLY A 205 -3.97 -12.90 16.95
N ILE A 206 -4.03 -13.51 15.76
CA ILE A 206 -3.49 -14.84 15.46
C ILE A 206 -2.42 -14.71 14.38
N PHE A 207 -1.21 -15.24 14.62
CA PHE A 207 -0.10 -15.04 13.68
C PHE A 207 0.80 -16.28 13.55
N ALA A 208 1.22 -16.55 12.31
CA ALA A 208 2.44 -17.29 12.01
C ALA A 208 3.50 -16.28 11.56
N LEU A 209 4.61 -16.16 12.30
CA LEU A 209 5.66 -15.17 12.04
C LEU A 209 7.03 -15.83 11.88
N HIS A 210 7.72 -15.50 10.80
CA HIS A 210 9.14 -15.81 10.63
C HIS A 210 9.96 -14.51 10.62
N PHE A 211 11.01 -14.47 11.44
CA PHE A 211 11.91 -13.33 11.59
C PHE A 211 13.36 -13.78 11.41
N GLY A 212 14.08 -13.16 10.47
CA GLY A 212 15.53 -13.32 10.33
C GLY A 212 16.28 -12.72 11.53
N PHE A 213 16.32 -11.39 11.63
CA PHE A 213 17.27 -10.71 12.54
C PHE A 213 16.70 -9.52 13.32
N ARG A 214 16.86 -9.55 14.65
CA ARG A 214 16.58 -8.47 15.62
C ARG A 214 15.25 -7.73 15.45
N PRO A 215 14.09 -8.42 15.54
CA PRO A 215 12.80 -7.75 15.62
C PRO A 215 12.57 -7.14 17.01
N THR A 216 11.88 -5.99 17.05
CA THR A 216 11.57 -5.27 18.30
C THR A 216 10.06 -5.04 18.41
N PHE A 217 9.49 -5.40 19.55
CA PHE A 217 8.05 -5.31 19.82
C PHE A 217 7.77 -4.55 21.12
N GLY A 218 6.93 -3.52 21.07
CA GLY A 218 6.41 -2.86 22.28
C GLY A 218 5.50 -3.80 23.08
N GLY A 219 4.52 -4.43 22.41
CA GLY A 219 3.67 -5.44 23.03
C GLY A 219 3.01 -6.43 22.06
N ILE A 220 2.80 -7.67 22.50
CA ILE A 220 2.16 -8.74 21.71
C ILE A 220 1.00 -9.40 22.50
N LYS A 221 -0.16 -9.59 21.88
CA LYS A 221 -1.33 -10.25 22.51
C LYS A 221 -2.12 -11.20 21.60
N GLY A 222 -2.32 -12.46 22.01
CA GLY A 222 -3.11 -13.44 21.23
C GLY A 222 -2.43 -14.81 21.06
N ILE A 223 -2.55 -15.41 19.88
CA ILE A 223 -2.05 -16.77 19.58
C ILE A 223 -0.96 -16.69 18.50
N PHE A 224 0.20 -17.29 18.75
CA PHE A 224 1.36 -17.14 17.86
C PHE A 224 2.15 -18.43 17.67
N ALA A 225 2.54 -18.68 16.42
CA ALA A 225 3.70 -19.51 16.08
C ALA A 225 4.81 -18.57 15.61
N LEU A 226 5.93 -18.52 16.35
CA LEU A 226 7.03 -17.59 16.11
C LEU A 226 8.35 -18.33 15.88
N HIS A 227 9.01 -18.03 14.75
CA HIS A 227 10.38 -18.43 14.49
C HIS A 227 11.30 -17.21 14.41
N PHE A 228 12.40 -17.25 15.18
CA PHE A 228 13.39 -16.17 15.24
C PHE A 228 14.81 -16.69 14.97
N GLY A 229 15.44 -16.20 13.91
CA GLY A 229 16.85 -16.48 13.62
C GLY A 229 17.79 -15.88 14.68
N ALA A 230 17.60 -14.60 15.07
CA ALA A 230 18.45 -13.98 16.09
C ALA A 230 17.83 -12.84 16.90
N ARG A 231 18.03 -12.88 18.23
CA ARG A 231 17.91 -11.80 19.23
C ARG A 231 16.66 -10.90 19.11
N PRO A 232 15.45 -11.43 19.32
CA PRO A 232 14.23 -10.62 19.42
C PRO A 232 14.11 -9.91 20.77
N THR A 233 13.47 -8.74 20.79
CA THR A 233 13.23 -7.95 22.01
C THR A 233 11.74 -7.62 22.15
N PHE A 234 11.16 -7.90 23.32
CA PHE A 234 9.74 -7.70 23.61
C PHE A 234 9.55 -6.88 24.90
N GLY A 235 8.77 -5.78 24.85
CA GLY A 235 8.36 -5.04 26.05
C GLY A 235 7.34 -5.82 26.89
N GLY A 236 6.39 -6.50 26.24
CA GLY A 236 5.53 -7.47 26.92
C GLY A 236 4.75 -8.41 26.00
N ILE A 237 4.44 -9.61 26.48
CA ILE A 237 3.76 -10.68 25.73
C ILE A 237 2.62 -11.31 26.54
N LYS A 238 1.44 -11.50 25.92
CA LYS A 238 0.27 -12.15 26.56
C LYS A 238 -0.52 -13.09 25.64
N GLY A 239 -0.71 -14.35 26.04
CA GLY A 239 -1.54 -15.30 25.29
C GLY A 239 -0.95 -16.71 25.17
N ILE A 240 -1.01 -17.30 23.98
CA ILE A 240 -0.54 -18.67 23.71
C ILE A 240 0.54 -18.62 22.63
N PHE A 241 1.70 -19.23 22.88
CA PHE A 241 2.87 -19.11 22.01
C PHE A 241 3.58 -20.44 21.80
N ALA A 242 3.77 -20.81 20.53
CA ALA A 242 4.83 -21.74 20.12
C ALA A 242 6.03 -20.92 19.65
N LEU A 243 7.20 -21.12 20.25
CA LEU A 243 8.39 -20.29 20.11
C LEU A 243 9.61 -21.12 19.67
N HIS A 244 10.25 -20.71 18.58
CA HIS A 244 11.59 -21.20 18.22
C HIS A 244 12.59 -20.04 18.17
N PHE A 245 13.72 -20.20 18.86
CA PHE A 245 14.79 -19.21 18.92
C PHE A 245 16.13 -19.83 18.51
N GLY A 246 16.77 -19.27 17.48
CA GLY A 246 18.18 -19.53 17.17
C GLY A 246 19.15 -18.85 18.16
N VAL A 247 18.72 -17.79 18.85
CA VAL A 247 19.50 -17.06 19.86
C VAL A 247 18.58 -16.54 20.96
N ARG A 248 19.05 -16.55 22.22
CA ARG A 248 18.33 -16.10 23.43
C ARG A 248 17.56 -14.77 23.21
N PRO A 249 16.25 -14.74 23.52
CA PRO A 249 15.42 -13.53 23.45
C PRO A 249 15.61 -12.61 24.66
N THR A 250 15.14 -11.36 24.55
CA THR A 250 14.96 -10.43 25.68
C THR A 250 13.49 -10.12 25.88
N PHE A 251 12.97 -10.35 27.08
CA PHE A 251 11.58 -10.07 27.46
C PHE A 251 11.51 -9.07 28.61
N GLY A 252 10.53 -8.18 28.57
CA GLY A 252 9.95 -7.55 29.75
C GLY A 252 8.86 -8.44 30.35
N ARG A 253 7.60 -7.97 30.38
CA ARG A 253 6.51 -8.68 31.07
C ARG A 253 5.94 -9.86 30.26
N ILE A 254 5.85 -11.03 30.88
CA ILE A 254 5.31 -12.26 30.28
C ILE A 254 4.01 -12.68 31.01
N LYS A 255 2.97 -13.13 30.29
CA LYS A 255 1.81 -13.84 30.89
C LYS A 255 1.09 -14.73 29.88
N GLY A 256 1.09 -16.06 30.05
CA GLY A 256 0.39 -16.95 29.14
C GLY A 256 0.90 -18.38 29.15
N ILE A 257 0.52 -19.14 28.13
CA ILE A 257 0.98 -20.50 27.88
C ILE A 257 2.07 -20.45 26.82
N PHE A 258 3.17 -21.15 27.07
CA PHE A 258 4.35 -21.20 26.20
C PHE A 258 4.72 -22.64 25.90
N ALA A 259 5.16 -22.89 24.68
CA ALA A 259 5.97 -24.03 24.28
C ALA A 259 7.18 -23.47 23.54
N SER A 260 8.39 -23.80 23.97
CA SER A 260 9.62 -23.21 23.42
C SER A 260 10.72 -24.23 23.18
N HIS A 261 11.38 -24.12 22.02
CA HIS A 261 12.59 -24.88 21.70
C HIS A 261 13.72 -23.93 21.31
N SER A 262 14.94 -24.21 21.79
CA SER A 262 16.13 -23.38 21.62
C SER A 262 17.34 -24.28 21.38
N VAL A 263 18.10 -24.02 20.32
CA VAL A 263 19.26 -24.85 19.92
C VAL A 263 20.56 -24.42 20.65
N ALA A 264 20.53 -23.29 21.37
CA ALA A 264 21.69 -22.78 22.09
C ALA A 264 21.92 -23.51 23.43
N GLY A 265 22.73 -24.58 23.39
CA GLY A 265 23.70 -25.00 24.42
C GLY A 265 23.22 -25.28 25.85
N SER A 266 23.52 -26.47 26.35
CA SER A 266 23.52 -26.79 27.79
C SER A 266 24.31 -25.77 28.62
N ILE A 267 23.76 -25.34 29.76
CA ILE A 267 24.42 -25.26 31.07
C ILE A 267 23.36 -24.92 32.15
N TYR A 268 23.45 -25.59 33.30
CA TYR A 268 22.63 -25.41 34.51
C TYR A 268 22.79 -23.96 35.06
N HIS A 269 21.83 -23.32 35.73
CA HIS A 269 20.99 -23.82 36.81
C HIS A 269 19.61 -23.11 36.78
N SER A 270 18.54 -23.92 36.59
CA SER A 270 17.09 -23.59 36.58
C SER A 270 16.49 -23.03 35.27
N PRO A 271 15.21 -23.34 34.90
CA PRO A 271 14.27 -24.35 35.40
C PRO A 271 13.50 -25.08 34.23
N LEU A 272 12.16 -25.18 34.34
CA LEU A 272 11.16 -25.63 33.35
C LEU A 272 11.16 -24.93 31.96
N PHE A 273 10.31 -25.44 31.05
CA PHE A 273 9.97 -24.86 29.73
C PHE A 273 8.49 -24.45 29.62
N ILE A 274 7.62 -24.99 30.49
CA ILE A 274 6.23 -24.59 30.68
C ILE A 274 6.19 -23.64 31.88
N MET A 275 5.58 -22.46 31.74
CA MET A 275 5.96 -21.31 32.58
C MET A 275 4.78 -20.44 33.05
N GLU A 276 4.65 -20.25 34.36
CA GLU A 276 3.76 -19.26 35.03
C GLU A 276 4.62 -18.27 35.87
N GLY A 277 4.43 -16.92 35.82
CA GLY A 277 5.27 -15.97 36.62
C GLY A 277 5.14 -14.41 36.45
N THR A 278 5.90 -13.64 37.29
CA THR A 278 5.99 -12.13 37.44
C THR A 278 7.30 -11.70 38.14
N TYR A 279 7.84 -10.46 37.97
CA TYR A 279 8.89 -9.86 38.86
C TYR A 279 8.86 -8.31 38.92
N SER A 280 9.47 -7.77 39.98
CA SER A 280 9.53 -6.36 40.45
C SER A 280 10.11 -5.35 39.45
#